data_AF-A0A1C4SDL3-F1
#
_entry.id   AF-A0A1C4SDL3-F1
#
_cell.length_a   1.000
_cell.length_b   1.000
_cell.length_c   1.000
_cell.angle_alpha   90.00
_cell.angle_beta   90.00
_cell.angle_gamma   90.00
#
_symmetry.space_group_name_H-M   'P 1'
#
loop_
_entity.id
_entity.type
_entity.pdbx_description
1 polymer ?
#
loop_
_entity_poly.entity_id
_entity_poly.type
_entity_poly.pdbx_seq_one_letter_code
_entity_poly.pdbx_strand_id
1 'polypeptide(L)'
;ATALAWRTTYYICKCVYRHGPGFLQVRDRRYGELRRFTIDEPEYHAAVAGLADGAHAGTVPEPVLADLMAETLVLRFGDHLWWAPYRVRRWSEAPLVI
;
A
#
# COMPACT_ATOMS: atom_id res chain seq x y z
N ALA A 1 -17.86 4.45 -10.60
CA ALA A 1 -17.20 5.78 -10.55
C ALA A 1 -17.45 6.52 -11.85
N THR A 2 -17.68 7.83 -11.83
CA THR A 2 -17.88 8.65 -13.06
C THR A 2 -16.53 9.14 -13.61
N ALA A 3 -16.47 9.47 -14.90
CA ALA A 3 -15.26 10.03 -15.51
C ALA A 3 -14.81 11.33 -14.85
N LEU A 4 -15.76 12.17 -14.40
CA LEU A 4 -15.47 13.41 -13.68
C LEU A 4 -14.80 13.12 -12.33
N ALA A 5 -15.36 12.21 -11.53
CA ALA A 5 -14.80 11.85 -10.23
C ALA A 5 -13.39 11.23 -10.34
N TRP A 6 -13.14 10.45 -11.39
CA TRP A 6 -11.80 9.95 -11.67
C TRP A 6 -10.84 11.10 -11.98
N ARG A 7 -11.21 12.00 -12.89
CA ARG A 7 -10.37 13.13 -13.31
C ARG A 7 -10.03 14.08 -12.16
N THR A 8 -10.96 14.34 -11.26
CA THR A 8 -10.74 15.27 -10.13
C THR A 8 -9.96 14.66 -8.98
N THR A 9 -9.89 13.33 -8.88
CA THR A 9 -9.21 12.64 -7.78
C THR A 9 -7.97 11.86 -8.22
N TYR A 10 -7.65 11.87 -9.51
CA TYR A 10 -6.47 11.22 -10.05
C TYR A 10 -5.20 11.87 -9.48
N TYR A 11 -4.24 11.02 -9.08
CA TYR A 11 -2.94 11.45 -8.58
C TYR A 11 -1.90 10.39 -8.99
N ILE A 12 -0.80 10.80 -9.62
CA ILE A 12 0.31 9.89 -9.91
C ILE A 12 0.90 9.41 -8.59
N CYS A 13 1.05 8.10 -8.42
CA CYS A 13 1.44 7.51 -7.14
C CYS A 13 0.42 7.78 -6.01
N LYS A 14 -0.89 7.70 -6.29
CA LYS A 14 -1.96 7.88 -5.30
C LYS A 14 -1.87 6.93 -4.11
N CYS A 15 -1.41 5.69 -4.31
CA CYS A 15 -1.19 4.71 -3.25
C CYS A 15 0.03 3.86 -3.64
N VAL A 16 1.17 4.12 -3.00
CA VAL A 16 2.46 3.49 -3.36
C VAL A 16 3.29 3.17 -2.13
N TYR A 17 4.25 2.28 -2.30
CA TYR A 17 5.31 2.05 -1.32
C TYR A 17 6.68 1.91 -1.97
N ARG A 18 7.74 2.11 -1.18
CA ARG A 18 9.14 1.89 -1.57
C ARG A 18 9.89 1.15 -0.48
N HIS A 19 10.99 0.50 -0.85
CA HIS A 19 11.99 0.05 0.11
C HIS A 19 13.05 1.12 0.30
N GLY A 20 13.34 1.44 1.55
CA GLY A 20 14.57 2.11 1.97
C GLY A 20 15.48 1.11 2.70
N PRO A 21 16.66 1.56 3.16
CA PRO A 21 17.56 0.73 3.96
C PRO A 21 16.89 0.35 5.30
N GLY A 22 16.47 -0.91 5.45
CA GLY A 22 15.87 -1.43 6.68
C GLY A 22 14.40 -1.08 6.90
N PHE A 23 13.74 -0.37 5.98
CA PHE A 23 12.32 -0.04 6.11
C PHE A 23 11.58 -0.11 4.77
N LEU A 24 10.28 -0.27 4.83
CA LEU A 24 9.37 0.07 3.76
C LEU A 24 8.58 1.32 4.14
N GLN A 25 8.34 2.20 3.16
CA GLN A 25 7.55 3.41 3.38
C GLN A 25 6.36 3.44 2.43
N VAL A 26 5.17 3.52 3.00
CA VAL A 26 3.91 3.68 2.28
C VAL A 26 3.54 5.16 2.24
N ARG A 27 3.03 5.59 1.08
CA ARG A 27 2.42 6.90 0.87
C ARG A 27 1.05 6.68 0.25
N ASP A 28 0.01 7.07 0.99
CA ASP A 28 -1.37 6.89 0.58
C ASP A 28 -2.10 8.23 0.58
N ARG A 29 -2.65 8.60 -0.59
CA ARG A 29 -3.47 9.78 -0.84
C ARG A 29 -4.89 9.41 -1.27
N ARG A 30 -5.32 8.15 -1.10
CA ARG A 30 -6.68 7.70 -1.46
C ARG A 30 -7.77 8.49 -0.73
N TYR A 31 -7.46 9.01 0.45
CA TYR A 31 -8.42 9.67 1.36
C TYR A 31 -8.28 11.20 1.41
N GLY A 32 -7.56 11.80 0.45
CA GLY A 32 -7.40 13.27 0.34
C GLY A 32 -6.15 13.80 1.03
N GLU A 33 -5.85 13.36 2.25
CA GLU A 33 -4.59 13.66 2.92
C GLU A 33 -3.47 12.67 2.56
N LEU A 34 -2.21 13.07 2.79
CA LEU A 34 -1.07 12.17 2.70
C LEU A 34 -0.90 11.40 4.00
N ARG A 35 -1.33 10.14 4.02
CA ARG A 35 -0.98 9.17 5.06
C ARG A 35 0.39 8.56 4.75
N ARG A 36 1.28 8.53 5.75
CA ARG A 36 2.63 7.97 5.66
C ARG A 36 2.83 6.93 6.73
N PHE A 37 3.24 5.74 6.32
CA PHE A 37 3.63 4.66 7.21
C PHE A 37 5.08 4.33 6.93
N THR A 38 5.90 4.28 7.98
CA THR A 38 7.25 3.72 7.94
C THR A 38 7.18 2.44 8.74
N ILE A 39 7.50 1.32 8.09
CA ILE A 39 7.41 -0.01 8.66
C ILE A 39 8.83 -0.59 8.58
N ASP A 40 9.42 -0.93 9.72
CA ASP A 40 10.78 -1.47 9.84
C ASP A 40 10.80 -2.87 10.47
N GLU A 41 9.64 -3.35 10.92
CA GLU A 41 9.42 -4.65 11.50
C GLU A 41 9.54 -5.78 10.44
N PRO A 42 10.44 -6.77 10.63
CA PRO A 42 10.69 -7.82 9.64
C PRO A 42 9.46 -8.66 9.26
N GLU A 43 8.57 -8.93 10.22
CA GLU A 43 7.34 -9.71 10.01
C GLU A 43 6.37 -8.99 9.05
N TYR A 44 6.32 -7.66 9.11
CA TYR A 44 5.53 -6.87 8.16
C TYR A 44 6.17 -6.85 6.78
N HIS A 45 7.51 -6.83 6.69
CA HIS A 45 8.21 -6.89 5.41
C HIS A 45 7.93 -8.24 4.72
N ALA A 46 7.96 -9.34 5.47
CA ALA A 46 7.62 -10.66 4.96
C ALA A 46 6.16 -10.74 4.51
N ALA A 47 5.23 -10.20 5.30
CA ALA A 47 3.81 -10.16 4.95
C ALA A 47 3.57 -9.35 3.66
N VAL A 48 4.12 -8.14 3.54
CA VAL A 48 4.00 -7.31 2.34
C VAL A 48 4.60 -7.99 1.12
N ALA A 49 5.74 -8.68 1.27
CA ALA A 49 6.34 -9.43 0.17
C ALA A 49 5.44 -10.57 -0.32
N GLY A 50 4.81 -11.33 0.59
CA GLY A 50 3.87 -12.40 0.24
C GLY A 50 2.56 -11.87 -0.37
N LEU A 51 2.10 -10.70 0.07
CA LEU A 51 0.87 -10.08 -0.40
C LEU A 51 1.01 -9.34 -1.74
N ALA A 52 2.24 -9.08 -2.20
CA ALA A 52 2.50 -8.30 -3.42
C ALA A 52 1.91 -8.95 -4.68
N ASP A 53 1.91 -10.28 -4.75
CA ASP A 53 1.30 -11.08 -5.82
C ASP A 53 -0.05 -11.69 -5.40
N GLY A 54 -0.54 -11.30 -4.22
CA GLY A 54 -1.72 -11.88 -3.56
C GLY A 54 -1.39 -13.14 -2.75
N ALA A 55 -2.09 -13.33 -1.64
CA ALA A 55 -1.92 -14.48 -0.75
C ALA A 55 -3.25 -14.97 -0.18
N HIS A 56 -3.31 -16.22 0.26
CA HIS A 56 -4.47 -16.73 0.99
C HIS A 56 -4.51 -16.14 2.42
N ALA A 57 -5.69 -15.87 2.96
CA ALA A 57 -5.82 -15.20 4.27
C ALA A 57 -5.10 -15.94 5.41
N GLY A 58 -5.13 -17.28 5.39
CA GLY A 58 -4.47 -18.12 6.39
C GLY A 58 -2.94 -18.18 6.31
N THR A 59 -2.29 -17.54 5.34
CA THR A 59 -0.81 -17.54 5.22
C THR A 59 -0.15 -16.29 5.81
N VAL A 60 -0.93 -15.30 6.23
CA VAL A 60 -0.43 -14.07 6.84
C VAL A 60 -0.71 -14.12 8.35
N PRO A 61 0.27 -13.79 9.22
CA PRO A 61 0.04 -13.73 10.66
C PRO A 61 -1.12 -12.77 11.00
N GLU A 62 -2.08 -13.23 11.80
CA GLU A 62 -3.30 -12.47 12.11
C GLU A 62 -3.05 -11.08 12.70
N PRO A 63 -2.08 -10.85 13.62
CA PRO A 63 -1.82 -9.51 14.15
C PRO A 63 -1.37 -8.53 13.06
N VAL A 64 -0.46 -8.99 12.18
CA VAL A 64 0.04 -8.19 11.04
C VAL A 64 -1.09 -7.92 10.05
N LEU A 65 -1.92 -8.93 9.77
CA LEU A 65 -3.05 -8.77 8.87
C LEU A 65 -4.06 -7.76 9.41
N ALA A 66 -4.41 -7.84 10.69
CA ALA A 66 -5.35 -6.94 11.34
C ALA A 66 -4.89 -5.49 11.24
N ASP A 67 -3.61 -5.21 11.54
CA ASP A 67 -3.05 -3.86 11.48
C ASP A 67 -3.04 -3.31 10.04
N LEU A 68 -2.62 -4.12 9.06
CA LEU A 68 -2.61 -3.71 7.65
C LEU A 68 -4.03 -3.51 7.08
N MET A 69 -5.01 -4.30 7.51
CA MET A 69 -6.41 -4.14 7.12
C MET A 69 -7.07 -2.93 7.77
N ALA A 70 -6.78 -2.66 9.05
CA ALA A 70 -7.26 -1.47 9.76
C ALA A 70 -6.81 -0.19 9.03
N GLU A 71 -5.59 -0.20 8.50
CA GLU A 71 -5.05 0.91 7.72
C GLU A 71 -5.47 0.88 6.23
N THR A 72 -6.31 -0.06 5.81
CA THR A 72 -6.80 -0.26 4.43
C THR A 72 -5.69 -0.52 3.40
N LEU A 73 -4.53 -1.01 3.84
CA LEU A 73 -3.38 -1.31 2.99
C LEU A 73 -3.46 -2.72 2.38
N VAL A 74 -4.31 -3.58 2.94
CA VAL A 74 -4.66 -4.89 2.39
C VAL A 74 -6.13 -4.91 2.01
N LEU A 75 -6.41 -5.46 0.82
CA LEU A 75 -7.75 -5.67 0.29
C LEU A 75 -8.08 -7.15 0.34
N ARG A 76 -9.32 -7.50 0.70
CA ARG A 76 -9.79 -8.89 0.77
C ARG A 76 -10.77 -9.17 -0.36
N PHE A 77 -10.55 -10.29 -1.06
CA PHE A 77 -11.40 -10.83 -2.12
C PHE A 77 -11.67 -12.32 -1.84
N GLY A 78 -12.81 -12.60 -1.19
CA GLY A 78 -13.07 -13.94 -0.66
C GLY A 78 -11.99 -14.33 0.36
N ASP A 79 -11.30 -15.43 0.12
CA ASP A 79 -10.21 -15.92 0.97
C ASP A 79 -8.82 -15.47 0.50
N HIS A 80 -8.75 -14.58 -0.48
CA HIS A 80 -7.51 -13.99 -0.95
C HIS A 80 -7.35 -12.55 -0.46
N LEU A 81 -6.10 -12.19 -0.20
CA LEU A 81 -5.66 -10.89 0.26
C LEU A 81 -4.70 -10.30 -0.76
N TRP A 82 -4.79 -9.00 -0.97
CA TRP A 82 -3.99 -8.26 -1.94
C TRP A 82 -3.39 -7.00 -1.30
N TRP A 83 -2.12 -6.77 -1.54
CA TRP A 83 -1.46 -5.52 -1.17
C TRP A 83 -1.93 -4.38 -2.08
N ALA A 84 -2.56 -3.35 -1.49
CA ALA A 84 -3.09 -2.21 -2.25
C ALA A 84 -2.00 -1.25 -2.79
N PRO A 85 -0.99 -0.86 -1.99
CA PRO A 85 0.06 0.05 -2.45
C PRO A 85 0.94 -0.55 -3.55
N TYR A 86 1.11 0.16 -4.67
CA TYR A 86 2.00 -0.29 -5.73
C TYR A 86 3.49 -0.02 -5.41
N ARG A 87 4.39 -0.94 -5.75
CA ARG A 87 5.83 -0.79 -5.51
C ARG A 87 6.46 0.19 -6.50
N VAL A 88 6.89 1.35 -6.03
CA VAL A 88 7.71 2.27 -6.83
C VAL A 88 9.20 1.96 -6.63
N ARG A 89 9.91 1.79 -7.74
CA ARG A 89 11.38 1.61 -7.75
C ARG A 89 12.14 2.89 -8.11
N ARG A 90 11.49 3.79 -8.83
CA ARG A 90 11.98 5.11 -9.23
C ARG A 90 10.82 6.10 -9.14
N TRP A 91 11.12 7.32 -8.74
CA TRP A 91 10.14 8.41 -8.79
C TRP A 91 9.96 8.84 -10.25
N SER A 92 8.72 9.16 -10.65
CA SER A 92 8.50 9.93 -11.86
C SER A 92 9.19 11.28 -11.70
N GLU A 93 9.91 11.77 -12.72
CA GLU A 93 10.75 12.99 -12.65
C GLU A 93 10.03 14.25 -12.16
N ALA A 94 8.70 14.25 -12.18
CA ALA A 94 7.89 15.21 -11.43
C ALA A 94 7.22 14.53 -10.22
N PRO A 95 7.90 14.35 -9.08
CA PRO A 95 7.15 14.40 -7.85
C PRO A 95 6.73 15.87 -7.77
N LEU A 96 5.48 16.18 -8.11
CA LEU A 96 4.90 17.45 -7.71
C LEU A 96 5.12 17.55 -6.21
N VAL A 97 6.14 18.34 -5.84
CA VAL A 97 6.47 18.68 -4.47
C VAL A 97 5.26 19.49 -4.00
N ILE A 98 4.36 18.79 -3.32
CA ILE A 98 3.31 19.35 -2.48
C ILE A 98 3.56 18.77 -1.10
#